data_AF-A0A2N1QIZ6-F1
#
_entry.id   AF-A0A2N1QIZ6-F1
#
_cell.length_a   1.000
_cell.length_b   1.000
_cell.length_c   1.000
_cell.angle_alpha   90.00
_cell.angle_beta   90.00
_cell.angle_gamma   90.00
#
_symmetry.space_group_name_H-M   'P 1'
#
loop_
_entity.id
_entity.type
_entity.pdbx_description
1 polymer ?
#
loop_
_entity_poly.entity_id
_entity_poly.type
_entity_poly.pdbx_seq_one_letter_code
_entity_poly.pdbx_strand_id
1 'polypeptide(L)'
;MKRILMMLMFLTGFAFLVSCNQSQTGTYIPGVYYAVDEQSRVSAYINVNQDGAIDNVLFDKPYKLTTMNVMGDDYELPSGHSWKDEATYLASYLVINQGWGDIKLDVTDISGMNSMNVPDYFAIIDYQASPSGLSYFSMPVDGFVLSWNLAITEASNNNQGIFEGVPSSSEWLLANKPPYTYVDGVYYGANEEHGYFVRVEIEDGYITDVLFDAITAVNSRIVWNNNGTPNDVSDDYQMVEIISMTTKQTLREEMILISGTAWFVQADKMRAAIIDKQTWDQNWQYFESTGHEYFDFTDSITIDGVAGVTMAVEGFRMTFEEAIAKAILD
;
A
#
# COMPACT_ATOMS: atom_id res chain seq x y z
N MET A 1 13.87 23.86 -49.99
CA MET A 1 14.37 22.49 -49.82
C MET A 1 14.54 22.17 -48.34
N LYS A 2 13.52 21.59 -47.71
CA LYS A 2 13.62 20.83 -46.46
C LYS A 2 12.53 19.75 -46.57
N ARG A 3 12.95 18.50 -46.72
CA ARG A 3 12.05 17.33 -46.83
C ARG A 3 11.60 16.94 -45.43
N ILE A 4 10.29 16.85 -45.27
CA ILE A 4 9.59 16.29 -44.11
C ILE A 4 9.73 14.77 -44.21
N LEU A 5 10.29 14.16 -43.17
CA LEU A 5 10.38 12.71 -43.03
C LEU A 5 9.03 12.23 -42.49
N MET A 6 8.27 11.59 -43.37
CA MET A 6 6.97 10.99 -43.12
C MET A 6 7.21 9.59 -42.55
N MET A 7 6.90 9.39 -41.27
CA MET A 7 7.00 8.09 -40.60
C MET A 7 5.76 7.28 -40.98
N LEU A 8 5.99 6.29 -41.85
CA LEU A 8 5.01 5.35 -42.38
C LEU A 8 4.71 4.30 -41.29
N MET A 9 3.54 4.36 -40.65
CA MET A 9 3.07 3.29 -39.77
C MET A 9 2.39 2.22 -40.65
N PHE A 10 2.89 1.00 -40.58
CA PHE A 10 2.39 -0.16 -41.31
C PHE A 10 0.98 -0.52 -40.83
N LEU A 11 0.00 -0.34 -41.71
CA LEU A 11 -1.34 -0.90 -41.58
C LEU A 11 -1.27 -2.36 -42.08
N THR A 12 -1.06 -3.32 -41.19
CA THR A 12 -1.21 -4.74 -41.55
C THR A 12 -2.68 -5.09 -41.51
N GLY A 13 -3.23 -5.36 -42.70
CA GLY A 13 -4.64 -5.66 -42.91
C GLY A 13 -5.11 -6.89 -42.16
N PHE A 14 -6.13 -6.69 -41.32
CA PHE A 14 -6.99 -7.77 -40.84
C PHE A 14 -7.94 -8.18 -41.95
N ALA A 15 -7.92 -9.47 -42.31
CA ALA A 15 -8.89 -10.05 -43.22
C ALA A 15 -10.27 -10.08 -42.52
N PHE A 16 -11.21 -9.29 -43.03
CA PHE A 16 -12.63 -9.43 -42.73
C PHE A 16 -13.11 -10.77 -43.30
N LEU A 17 -13.27 -11.77 -42.43
CA LEU A 17 -14.18 -12.88 -42.71
C LEU A 17 -15.59 -12.35 -42.49
N VAL A 18 -16.29 -12.03 -43.59
CA VAL A 18 -17.73 -11.77 -43.57
C VAL A 18 -18.41 -13.11 -43.26
N SER A 19 -18.58 -13.38 -41.97
CA SER A 19 -19.59 -14.32 -41.50
C SER A 19 -20.96 -13.69 -41.73
N CYS A 20 -21.92 -14.49 -42.19
CA CYS A 20 -23.30 -14.07 -42.39
C CYS A 20 -23.91 -13.80 -41.00
N ASN A 21 -23.78 -12.57 -40.49
CA ASN A 21 -24.34 -12.14 -39.21
C ASN A 21 -25.86 -12.24 -39.28
N GLN A 22 -26.47 -13.15 -38.50
CA GLN A 22 -27.70 -12.74 -37.84
C GLN A 22 -27.34 -11.48 -37.05
N SER A 23 -27.95 -10.34 -37.40
CA SER A 23 -27.81 -9.14 -36.58
C SER A 23 -28.34 -9.51 -35.19
N GLN A 24 -27.42 -9.69 -34.25
CA GLN A 24 -27.76 -9.71 -32.84
C GLN A 24 -28.30 -8.31 -32.54
N THR A 25 -29.53 -8.27 -32.06
CA THR A 25 -30.16 -7.03 -31.58
C THR A 25 -29.92 -6.97 -30.07
N GLY A 26 -29.62 -5.78 -29.56
CA GLY A 26 -29.34 -5.55 -28.15
C GLY A 26 -29.99 -4.28 -27.64
N THR A 27 -29.73 -3.96 -26.38
CA THR A 27 -30.34 -2.83 -25.67
C THR A 27 -29.35 -1.72 -25.35
N TYR A 28 -28.08 -1.92 -25.70
CA TYR A 28 -27.03 -0.93 -25.48
C TYR A 28 -27.14 0.21 -26.50
N ILE A 29 -26.59 1.36 -26.14
CA ILE A 29 -26.52 2.52 -27.02
C ILE A 29 -25.41 2.25 -28.05
N PRO A 30 -25.68 2.40 -29.37
CA PRO A 30 -24.64 2.23 -30.39
C PRO A 30 -23.47 3.20 -30.21
N GLY A 31 -22.25 2.71 -30.28
CA GLY A 31 -21.06 3.52 -30.06
C GLY A 31 -19.82 2.72 -29.67
N VAL A 32 -18.74 3.46 -29.40
CA VAL A 32 -17.49 2.92 -28.87
C VAL A 32 -17.30 3.48 -27.47
N TYR A 33 -17.10 2.59 -26.51
CA TYR A 33 -16.96 2.90 -25.10
C TYR A 33 -15.60 2.42 -24.62
N TYR A 34 -14.90 3.28 -23.90
CA TYR A 34 -13.55 3.01 -23.42
C TYR A 34 -13.42 3.48 -21.98
N ALA A 35 -12.97 2.60 -21.10
CA ALA A 35 -12.69 2.93 -19.72
C ALA A 35 -11.41 2.27 -19.23
N VAL A 36 -10.78 2.89 -18.25
CA VAL A 36 -9.58 2.40 -17.57
C VAL A 36 -9.87 2.41 -16.09
N ASP A 37 -9.66 1.28 -15.42
CA ASP A 37 -9.63 1.27 -13.96
C ASP A 37 -8.31 1.88 -13.46
N GLU A 38 -8.40 2.90 -12.62
CA GLU A 38 -7.23 3.68 -12.21
C GLU A 38 -6.19 2.87 -11.42
N GLN A 39 -6.66 1.91 -10.61
CA GLN A 39 -5.82 1.12 -9.71
C GLN A 39 -5.18 -0.09 -10.42
N SER A 40 -5.98 -0.95 -11.04
CA SER A 40 -5.48 -2.15 -11.74
C SER A 40 -4.80 -1.81 -13.07
N ARG A 41 -5.10 -0.62 -13.63
CA ARG A 41 -4.68 -0.13 -14.96
C ARG A 41 -5.21 -0.98 -16.12
N VAL A 42 -6.14 -1.90 -15.86
CA VAL A 42 -6.82 -2.64 -16.93
C VAL A 42 -7.79 -1.69 -17.63
N SER A 43 -7.81 -1.77 -18.95
CA SER A 43 -8.71 -1.01 -19.81
C SER A 43 -9.67 -1.94 -20.55
N ALA A 44 -10.89 -1.49 -20.74
CA ALA A 44 -11.91 -2.14 -21.55
C ALA A 44 -12.28 -1.23 -22.72
N TYR A 45 -12.27 -1.79 -23.93
CA TYR A 45 -12.82 -1.21 -25.13
C TYR A 45 -14.01 -2.05 -25.58
N ILE A 46 -15.19 -1.43 -25.69
CA ILE A 46 -16.44 -2.09 -26.05
C ILE A 46 -17.02 -1.36 -27.25
N ASN A 47 -17.24 -2.09 -28.34
CA ASN A 47 -17.96 -1.55 -29.50
C ASN A 47 -19.36 -2.16 -29.55
N VAL A 48 -20.35 -1.28 -29.71
CA VAL A 48 -21.77 -1.59 -29.79
C VAL A 48 -22.26 -1.22 -31.18
N ASN A 49 -22.80 -2.19 -31.89
CA ASN A 49 -23.28 -2.03 -33.25
C ASN A 49 -24.55 -1.15 -33.31
N GLN A 50 -24.99 -0.82 -34.52
CA GLN A 50 -26.18 0.02 -34.75
C GLN A 50 -27.48 -0.59 -34.23
N ASP A 51 -27.51 -1.92 -34.04
CA ASP A 51 -28.65 -2.67 -33.53
C ASP A 51 -28.61 -2.81 -31.99
N GLY A 52 -27.66 -2.14 -31.32
CA GLY A 52 -27.53 -2.09 -29.87
C GLY A 52 -26.88 -3.32 -29.24
N ALA A 53 -26.28 -4.20 -30.03
CA ALA A 53 -25.55 -5.37 -29.53
C ALA A 53 -24.05 -5.13 -29.45
N ILE A 54 -23.41 -5.72 -28.45
CA ILE A 54 -21.95 -5.72 -28.29
C ILE A 54 -21.37 -6.58 -29.42
N ASP A 55 -20.54 -5.98 -30.27
CA ASP A 55 -19.91 -6.67 -31.41
C ASP A 55 -18.45 -7.02 -31.16
N ASN A 56 -17.77 -6.29 -30.27
CA ASN A 56 -16.37 -6.48 -29.95
C ASN A 56 -16.05 -5.97 -28.55
N VAL A 57 -15.24 -6.75 -27.84
CA VAL A 57 -14.66 -6.40 -26.56
C VAL A 57 -13.16 -6.61 -26.66
N LEU A 58 -12.37 -5.68 -26.16
CA LEU A 58 -10.92 -5.80 -26.04
C LEU A 58 -10.50 -5.31 -24.66
N PHE A 59 -9.79 -6.16 -23.93
CA PHE A 59 -9.10 -5.75 -22.72
C PHE A 59 -7.61 -5.53 -22.99
N ASP A 60 -7.01 -4.57 -22.30
CA ASP A 60 -5.56 -4.36 -22.32
C ASP A 60 -5.07 -3.81 -20.98
N LYS A 61 -3.76 -3.86 -20.76
CA LYS A 61 -3.10 -3.29 -19.59
C LYS A 61 -1.69 -2.80 -19.95
N PRO A 62 -1.24 -1.63 -19.46
CA PRO A 62 0.15 -1.22 -19.60
C PRO A 62 1.12 -2.22 -18.97
N TYR A 63 2.20 -2.52 -19.68
CA TYR A 63 3.30 -3.36 -19.19
C TYR A 63 4.65 -2.74 -19.57
N LYS A 64 5.33 -2.14 -18.59
CA LYS A 64 6.58 -1.39 -18.80
C LYS A 64 6.40 -0.31 -19.89
N LEU A 65 7.10 -0.43 -21.03
CA LEU A 65 7.04 0.48 -22.17
C LEU A 65 6.11 -0.02 -23.31
N THR A 66 5.31 -1.05 -23.04
CA THR A 66 4.40 -1.69 -23.99
C THR A 66 3.05 -2.01 -23.33
N THR A 67 2.20 -2.85 -23.94
CA THR A 67 0.97 -3.38 -23.34
C THR A 67 0.95 -4.90 -23.34
N MET A 68 0.10 -5.50 -22.50
CA MET A 68 -0.03 -6.97 -22.42
C MET A 68 -0.51 -7.57 -23.76
N ASN A 69 -1.35 -6.86 -24.52
CA ASN A 69 -1.75 -7.30 -25.86
C ASN A 69 -0.61 -7.33 -26.87
N VAL A 70 0.35 -6.41 -26.75
CA VAL A 70 1.54 -6.37 -27.62
C VAL A 70 2.55 -7.44 -27.21
N MET A 71 2.68 -7.73 -25.91
CA MET A 71 3.51 -8.85 -25.43
C MET A 71 3.05 -10.17 -26.04
N GLY A 72 1.73 -10.42 -26.11
CA GLY A 72 1.20 -11.68 -26.63
C GLY A 72 1.84 -12.87 -25.91
N ASP A 73 2.36 -13.83 -26.69
CA ASP A 73 2.98 -15.07 -26.21
C ASP A 73 4.25 -14.84 -25.36
N ASP A 74 4.85 -13.65 -25.41
CA ASP A 74 6.03 -13.32 -24.58
C ASP A 74 5.69 -13.14 -23.09
N TYR A 75 4.40 -13.10 -22.73
CA TYR A 75 3.92 -13.08 -21.34
C TYR A 75 2.99 -14.26 -21.08
N GLU A 76 3.59 -15.39 -20.67
CA GLU A 76 2.88 -16.63 -20.33
C GLU A 76 2.47 -16.64 -18.83
N LEU A 77 1.24 -17.05 -18.58
CA LEU A 77 0.66 -17.23 -17.26
C LEU A 77 0.92 -18.66 -16.75
N PRO A 78 0.76 -18.91 -15.43
CA PRO A 78 0.89 -20.26 -14.87
C PRO A 78 -0.05 -21.31 -15.48
N SER A 79 -1.12 -20.89 -16.15
CA SER A 79 -2.04 -21.76 -16.91
C SER A 79 -1.43 -22.37 -18.17
N GLY A 80 -0.28 -21.86 -18.64
CA GLY A 80 0.31 -22.22 -19.93
C GLY A 80 -0.25 -21.42 -21.12
N HIS A 81 -1.06 -20.39 -20.85
CA HIS A 81 -1.60 -19.48 -21.86
C HIS A 81 -1.05 -18.06 -21.67
N SER A 82 -1.02 -17.28 -22.75
CA SER A 82 -0.62 -15.87 -22.61
C SER A 82 -1.71 -15.03 -21.94
N TRP A 83 -1.33 -13.90 -21.34
CA TRP A 83 -2.31 -12.92 -20.82
C TRP A 83 -3.32 -12.51 -21.90
N LYS A 84 -2.82 -12.28 -23.13
CA LYS A 84 -3.62 -11.90 -24.28
C LYS A 84 -4.64 -12.97 -24.64
N ASP A 85 -4.24 -14.24 -24.63
CA ASP A 85 -5.13 -15.35 -24.97
C ASP A 85 -6.27 -15.45 -23.97
N GLU A 86 -5.97 -15.44 -22.68
CA GLU A 86 -7.01 -15.50 -21.65
C GLU A 86 -7.92 -14.25 -21.65
N ALA A 87 -7.36 -13.06 -21.85
CA ALA A 87 -8.15 -11.83 -21.98
C ALA A 87 -9.07 -11.86 -23.21
N THR A 88 -8.58 -12.38 -24.34
CA THR A 88 -9.36 -12.57 -25.57
C THR A 88 -10.46 -13.63 -25.38
N TYR A 89 -10.17 -14.66 -24.60
CA TYR A 89 -11.13 -15.71 -24.27
C TYR A 89 -12.30 -15.18 -23.45
N LEU A 90 -12.02 -14.39 -22.40
CA LEU A 90 -13.04 -13.69 -21.63
C LEU A 90 -13.82 -12.70 -22.51
N ALA A 91 -13.13 -11.89 -23.31
CA ALA A 91 -13.77 -10.91 -24.20
C ALA A 91 -14.74 -11.59 -25.19
N SER A 92 -14.35 -12.72 -25.77
CA SER A 92 -15.19 -13.51 -26.68
C SER A 92 -16.43 -14.05 -25.96
N TYR A 93 -16.28 -14.52 -24.72
CA TYR A 93 -17.41 -14.94 -23.90
C TYR A 93 -18.40 -13.78 -23.66
N LEU A 94 -17.90 -12.58 -23.35
CA LEU A 94 -18.74 -11.40 -23.10
C LEU A 94 -19.52 -10.97 -24.36
N VAL A 95 -18.90 -11.03 -25.55
CA VAL A 95 -19.58 -10.76 -26.82
C VAL A 95 -20.69 -11.80 -27.07
N ILE A 96 -20.40 -13.09 -26.92
CA ILE A 96 -21.38 -14.17 -27.17
C ILE A 96 -22.60 -14.03 -26.25
N ASN A 97 -22.38 -13.70 -24.98
CA ASN A 97 -23.43 -13.60 -23.96
C ASN A 97 -24.01 -12.19 -23.80
N GLN A 98 -23.52 -11.21 -24.57
CA GLN A 98 -23.90 -9.80 -24.46
C GLN A 98 -23.72 -9.24 -23.03
N GLY A 99 -22.68 -9.72 -22.33
CA GLY A 99 -22.36 -9.43 -20.93
C GLY A 99 -21.76 -10.62 -20.20
N TRP A 100 -21.76 -10.56 -18.86
CA TRP A 100 -21.17 -11.59 -17.98
C TRP A 100 -21.92 -12.92 -17.94
N GLY A 101 -23.12 -13.00 -18.53
CA GLY A 101 -23.89 -14.23 -18.64
C GLY A 101 -24.07 -14.92 -17.28
N ASP A 102 -23.62 -16.18 -17.21
CA ASP A 102 -23.73 -17.03 -16.03
C ASP A 102 -22.45 -17.06 -15.16
N ILE A 103 -21.46 -16.20 -15.45
CA ILE A 103 -20.27 -16.09 -14.62
C ILE A 103 -20.68 -15.66 -13.20
N LYS A 104 -20.17 -16.38 -12.21
CA LYS A 104 -20.22 -16.04 -10.79
C LYS A 104 -18.81 -15.76 -10.30
N LEU A 105 -18.69 -14.75 -9.45
CA LEU A 105 -17.41 -14.33 -8.88
C LEU A 105 -17.41 -14.59 -7.39
N ASP A 106 -16.29 -15.10 -6.90
CA ASP A 106 -15.95 -15.03 -5.47
C ASP A 106 -15.38 -13.63 -5.22
N VAL A 107 -16.13 -12.83 -4.47
CA VAL A 107 -15.82 -11.43 -4.19
C VAL A 107 -15.47 -11.25 -2.72
N THR A 108 -14.31 -10.66 -2.45
CA THR A 108 -13.89 -10.22 -1.13
C THR A 108 -14.46 -8.83 -0.84
N ASP A 109 -15.14 -8.67 0.30
CA ASP A 109 -15.55 -7.36 0.79
C ASP A 109 -14.31 -6.56 1.23
N ILE A 110 -14.14 -5.37 0.66
CA ILE A 110 -13.01 -4.46 0.92
C ILE A 110 -13.40 -3.21 1.71
N SER A 111 -14.62 -3.18 2.25
CA SER A 111 -15.14 -2.02 2.96
C SER A 111 -14.26 -1.65 4.17
N GLY A 112 -13.75 -0.42 4.19
CA GLY A 112 -12.89 0.08 5.27
C GLY A 112 -11.45 -0.42 5.24
N MET A 113 -11.04 -1.12 4.18
CA MET A 113 -9.65 -1.53 3.98
C MET A 113 -8.77 -0.37 3.52
N ASN A 114 -7.45 -0.56 3.64
CA ASN A 114 -6.39 0.30 3.13
C ASN A 114 -5.25 -0.58 2.62
N SER A 115 -4.20 0.03 2.07
CA SER A 115 -3.09 -0.70 1.44
C SER A 115 -2.33 -1.67 2.35
N MET A 116 -2.50 -1.59 3.68
CA MET A 116 -1.88 -2.52 4.61
C MET A 116 -2.66 -3.84 4.75
N ASN A 117 -3.94 -3.86 4.42
CA ASN A 117 -4.81 -5.02 4.65
C ASN A 117 -5.71 -5.40 3.46
N VAL A 118 -5.73 -4.59 2.41
CA VAL A 118 -6.41 -4.91 1.15
C VAL A 118 -5.73 -6.13 0.50
N PRO A 119 -6.49 -7.10 -0.06
CA PRO A 119 -5.90 -8.21 -0.79
C PRO A 119 -5.27 -7.74 -2.11
N ASP A 120 -4.41 -8.58 -2.72
CA ASP A 120 -3.84 -8.29 -4.05
C ASP A 120 -4.92 -8.21 -5.15
N TYR A 121 -6.03 -8.92 -4.96
CA TYR A 121 -7.20 -8.93 -5.83
C TYR A 121 -8.46 -9.16 -4.99
N PHE A 122 -9.59 -8.57 -5.39
CA PHE A 122 -10.87 -8.77 -4.69
C PHE A 122 -11.80 -9.75 -5.40
N ALA A 123 -11.54 -10.14 -6.65
CA ALA A 123 -12.45 -10.99 -7.43
C ALA A 123 -11.74 -12.04 -8.27
N ILE A 124 -12.23 -13.28 -8.17
CA ILE A 124 -11.87 -14.42 -9.02
C ILE A 124 -13.15 -15.10 -9.52
N ILE A 125 -13.06 -15.87 -10.61
CA ILE A 125 -14.20 -16.67 -11.08
C ILE A 125 -14.44 -17.83 -10.11
N ASP A 126 -15.67 -17.96 -9.62
CA ASP A 126 -16.12 -19.15 -8.91
C ASP A 126 -16.38 -20.25 -9.95
N TYR A 127 -15.40 -21.13 -10.15
CA TYR A 127 -15.52 -22.25 -11.10
C TYR A 127 -16.49 -23.35 -10.65
N GLN A 128 -16.88 -23.40 -9.38
CA GLN A 128 -17.88 -24.36 -8.91
C GLN A 128 -19.29 -23.87 -9.22
N ALA A 129 -19.53 -22.56 -9.17
CA ALA A 129 -20.82 -21.95 -9.47
C ALA A 129 -20.96 -21.41 -10.90
N SER A 130 -19.87 -21.34 -11.68
CA SER A 130 -19.88 -20.82 -13.06
C SER A 130 -19.89 -21.93 -14.11
N PRO A 131 -21.00 -22.14 -14.84
CA PRO A 131 -21.00 -22.95 -16.07
C PRO A 131 -20.39 -22.20 -17.27
N SER A 132 -19.57 -21.17 -17.02
CA SER A 132 -19.09 -20.16 -17.97
C SER A 132 -18.32 -20.72 -19.16
N GLY A 133 -17.86 -21.97 -19.08
CA GLY A 133 -17.06 -22.56 -20.14
C GLY A 133 -15.72 -21.87 -20.35
N LEU A 134 -15.23 -21.07 -19.39
CA LEU A 134 -13.88 -20.49 -19.36
C LEU A 134 -12.89 -21.48 -18.69
N SER A 135 -12.70 -22.66 -19.29
CA SER A 135 -12.09 -23.80 -18.58
C SER A 135 -10.61 -23.66 -18.21
N TYR A 136 -9.90 -22.68 -18.76
CA TYR A 136 -8.48 -22.45 -18.53
C TYR A 136 -8.14 -21.01 -18.13
N PHE A 137 -9.14 -20.15 -17.94
CA PHE A 137 -8.90 -18.79 -17.47
C PHE A 137 -8.35 -18.86 -16.03
N SER A 138 -7.30 -18.10 -15.72
CA SER A 138 -6.53 -18.25 -14.49
C SER A 138 -6.25 -16.94 -13.78
N MET A 139 -6.49 -15.81 -14.45
CA MET A 139 -6.26 -14.49 -13.88
C MET A 139 -7.35 -14.09 -12.87
N PRO A 140 -7.03 -13.23 -11.89
CA PRO A 140 -8.05 -12.43 -11.21
C PRO A 140 -8.82 -11.56 -12.20
N VAL A 141 -10.10 -11.30 -11.91
CA VAL A 141 -11.01 -10.56 -12.82
C VAL A 141 -11.34 -9.15 -12.35
N ASP A 142 -10.82 -8.73 -11.21
CA ASP A 142 -11.00 -7.41 -10.61
C ASP A 142 -10.87 -6.27 -11.64
N GLY A 143 -9.71 -6.14 -12.29
CA GLY A 143 -9.49 -5.08 -13.27
C GLY A 143 -10.39 -5.18 -14.51
N PHE A 144 -10.73 -6.40 -14.93
CA PHE A 144 -11.63 -6.65 -16.06
C PHE A 144 -13.06 -6.20 -15.73
N VAL A 145 -13.57 -6.55 -14.56
CA VAL A 145 -14.90 -6.19 -14.09
C VAL A 145 -15.00 -4.69 -13.85
N LEU A 146 -14.01 -4.06 -13.23
CA LEU A 146 -14.02 -2.63 -12.96
C LEU A 146 -14.03 -1.81 -14.25
N SER A 147 -13.11 -2.09 -15.17
CA SER A 147 -13.06 -1.39 -16.47
C SER A 147 -14.29 -1.66 -17.33
N TRP A 148 -14.82 -2.89 -17.30
CA TRP A 148 -16.10 -3.22 -17.94
C TRP A 148 -17.26 -2.40 -17.37
N ASN A 149 -17.42 -2.38 -16.04
CA ASN A 149 -18.53 -1.67 -15.39
C ASN A 149 -18.50 -0.18 -15.70
N LEU A 150 -17.32 0.44 -15.71
CA LEU A 150 -17.14 1.83 -16.12
C LEU A 150 -17.60 2.05 -17.58
N ALA A 151 -17.15 1.22 -18.52
CA ALA A 151 -17.53 1.36 -19.93
C ALA A 151 -19.02 1.09 -20.18
N ILE A 152 -19.62 0.08 -19.52
CA ILE A 152 -21.04 -0.25 -19.66
C ILE A 152 -21.95 0.82 -19.06
N THR A 153 -21.52 1.51 -17.99
CA THR A 153 -22.27 2.64 -17.43
C THR A 153 -22.49 3.73 -18.48
N GLU A 154 -21.53 3.94 -19.38
CA GLU A 154 -21.68 4.89 -20.50
C GLU A 154 -22.51 4.31 -21.66
N ALA A 155 -22.43 2.99 -21.88
CA ALA A 155 -23.12 2.29 -22.96
C ALA A 155 -24.61 2.00 -22.68
N SER A 156 -25.09 2.22 -21.45
CA SER A 156 -26.39 1.74 -20.98
C SER A 156 -27.15 2.79 -20.18
N ASN A 157 -28.44 2.98 -20.47
CA ASN A 157 -29.29 3.96 -19.77
C ASN A 157 -29.80 3.50 -18.39
N ASN A 158 -29.62 2.23 -18.06
CA ASN A 158 -30.18 1.58 -16.87
C ASN A 158 -29.19 0.63 -16.20
N ASN A 159 -27.89 0.82 -16.42
CA ASN A 159 -26.83 -0.03 -15.88
C ASN A 159 -26.98 -1.53 -16.26
N GLN A 160 -27.76 -1.82 -17.30
CA GLN A 160 -27.86 -3.18 -17.82
C GLN A 160 -26.48 -3.65 -18.29
N GLY A 161 -26.06 -4.84 -17.84
CA GLY A 161 -24.76 -5.42 -18.18
C GLY A 161 -23.64 -5.15 -17.16
N ILE A 162 -23.86 -4.28 -16.18
CA ILE A 162 -22.96 -4.11 -15.03
C ILE A 162 -22.93 -5.42 -14.22
N PHE A 163 -21.74 -5.85 -13.81
CA PHE A 163 -21.60 -6.90 -12.80
C PHE A 163 -21.84 -6.30 -11.42
N GLU A 164 -22.90 -6.73 -10.75
CA GLU A 164 -23.27 -6.25 -9.42
C GLU A 164 -22.53 -7.02 -8.29
N GLY A 165 -22.52 -6.47 -7.08
CA GLY A 165 -21.94 -7.12 -5.91
C GLY A 165 -20.41 -7.09 -5.85
N VAL A 166 -19.78 -6.28 -6.70
CA VAL A 166 -18.34 -5.95 -6.63
C VAL A 166 -18.16 -4.51 -6.16
N PRO A 167 -17.00 -4.19 -5.55
CA PRO A 167 -16.60 -2.81 -5.31
C PRO A 167 -16.56 -2.00 -6.61
N SER A 168 -16.78 -0.69 -6.50
CA SER A 168 -16.54 0.27 -7.59
C SER A 168 -15.04 0.55 -7.77
N SER A 169 -14.68 1.11 -8.92
CA SER A 169 -13.29 1.51 -9.22
C SER A 169 -12.77 2.53 -8.19
N SER A 170 -13.62 3.44 -7.73
CA SER A 170 -13.26 4.41 -6.68
C SER A 170 -13.08 3.77 -5.30
N GLU A 171 -13.89 2.77 -4.95
CA GLU A 171 -13.72 2.01 -3.70
C GLU A 171 -12.43 1.18 -3.74
N TRP A 172 -12.12 0.55 -4.88
CA TRP A 172 -10.87 -0.20 -5.05
C TRP A 172 -9.63 0.70 -4.98
N LEU A 173 -9.68 1.87 -5.62
CA LEU A 173 -8.62 2.87 -5.53
C LEU A 173 -8.45 3.37 -4.10
N LEU A 174 -9.54 3.64 -3.37
CA LEU A 174 -9.50 4.08 -1.98
C LEU A 174 -8.89 3.02 -1.06
N ALA A 175 -9.29 1.75 -1.22
CA ALA A 175 -8.76 0.65 -0.44
C ALA A 175 -7.27 0.39 -0.68
N ASN A 176 -6.69 0.90 -1.78
CA ASN A 176 -5.26 0.80 -2.07
C ASN A 176 -4.46 2.06 -1.67
N LYS A 177 -5.09 3.03 -0.99
CA LYS A 177 -4.37 4.20 -0.46
C LYS A 177 -3.69 3.91 0.87
N PRO A 178 -2.64 4.68 1.22
CA PRO A 178 -2.03 4.62 2.55
C PRO A 178 -3.08 4.82 3.66
N PRO A 179 -2.88 4.20 4.84
CA PRO A 179 -3.80 4.31 5.98
C PRO A 179 -3.90 5.73 6.55
N TYR A 180 -2.88 6.56 6.31
CA TYR A 180 -2.79 7.94 6.78
C TYR A 180 -2.40 8.87 5.62
N THR A 181 -2.76 10.15 5.71
CA THR A 181 -2.38 11.15 4.71
C THR A 181 -1.15 11.91 5.19
N TYR A 182 0.03 11.43 4.80
CA TYR A 182 1.30 12.10 5.06
C TYR A 182 1.86 12.72 3.78
N VAL A 183 2.58 13.83 3.94
CA VAL A 183 3.37 14.46 2.90
C VAL A 183 4.75 13.83 2.86
N ASP A 184 5.20 13.47 1.67
CA ASP A 184 6.54 12.94 1.45
C ASP A 184 7.64 13.89 1.95
N GLY A 185 8.65 13.33 2.60
CA GLY A 185 9.75 14.10 3.15
C GLY A 185 10.46 13.43 4.32
N VAL A 186 11.39 14.16 4.92
CA VAL A 186 12.12 13.75 6.11
C VAL A 186 11.80 14.72 7.24
N TYR A 187 11.21 14.20 8.31
CA TYR A 187 10.73 14.97 9.44
C TYR A 187 11.52 14.62 10.70
N TYR A 188 11.70 15.61 11.56
CA TYR A 188 12.45 15.48 12.81
C TYR A 188 11.60 15.97 13.97
N GLY A 189 11.60 15.22 15.06
CA GLY A 189 11.11 15.67 16.36
C GLY A 189 12.20 15.52 17.40
N ALA A 190 12.21 16.42 18.39
CA ALA A 190 13.27 16.48 19.38
C ALA A 190 12.74 16.98 20.72
N ASN A 191 13.03 16.21 21.78
CA ASN A 191 12.82 16.64 23.15
C ASN A 191 14.18 17.07 23.69
N GLU A 192 14.49 18.36 23.54
CA GLU A 192 15.78 18.94 23.93
C GLU A 192 16.05 18.81 25.44
N GLU A 193 15.02 18.85 26.28
CA GLU A 193 15.14 18.77 27.74
C GLU A 193 15.62 17.39 28.21
N HIS A 194 15.19 16.34 27.51
CA HIS A 194 15.52 14.96 27.87
C HIS A 194 16.43 14.26 26.84
N GLY A 195 16.83 14.97 25.79
CA GLY A 195 17.79 14.52 24.78
C GLY A 195 17.29 13.45 23.82
N TYR A 196 15.97 13.28 23.66
CA TYR A 196 15.39 12.32 22.71
C TYR A 196 15.24 12.96 21.33
N PHE A 197 15.44 12.19 20.27
CA PHE A 197 15.19 12.63 18.91
C PHE A 197 14.73 11.49 18.01
N VAL A 198 13.85 11.85 17.07
CA VAL A 198 13.28 10.93 16.09
C VAL A 198 13.38 11.54 14.71
N ARG A 199 13.84 10.75 13.74
CA ARG A 199 13.73 11.05 12.30
C ARG A 199 12.69 10.12 11.71
N VAL A 200 11.75 10.65 10.94
CA VAL A 200 10.76 9.90 10.16
C VAL A 200 10.95 10.23 8.69
N GLU A 201 11.00 9.20 7.84
CA GLU A 201 11.07 9.33 6.38
C GLU A 201 9.77 8.82 5.78
N ILE A 202 9.22 9.60 4.86
CA ILE A 202 7.94 9.34 4.22
C ILE A 202 8.11 9.41 2.70
N GLU A 203 7.66 8.37 2.01
CA GLU A 203 7.64 8.26 0.55
C GLU A 203 6.30 7.67 0.09
N ASP A 204 5.69 8.27 -0.94
CA ASP A 204 4.38 7.88 -1.46
C ASP A 204 3.28 7.81 -0.38
N GLY A 205 3.37 8.67 0.64
CA GLY A 205 2.47 8.70 1.80
C GLY A 205 2.69 7.60 2.84
N TYR A 206 3.73 6.76 2.71
CA TYR A 206 4.10 5.73 3.68
C TYR A 206 5.31 6.13 4.50
N ILE A 207 5.31 5.79 5.79
CA ILE A 207 6.52 5.78 6.61
C ILE A 207 7.42 4.64 6.12
N THR A 208 8.54 5.00 5.51
CA THR A 208 9.53 4.05 4.96
C THR A 208 10.70 3.82 5.90
N ASP A 209 11.02 4.81 6.75
CA ASP A 209 12.08 4.69 7.75
C ASP A 209 11.77 5.51 9.01
N VAL A 210 12.25 5.00 10.15
CA VAL A 210 12.22 5.72 11.43
C VAL A 210 13.52 5.46 12.18
N LEU A 211 14.17 6.51 12.65
CA LEU A 211 15.33 6.42 13.54
C LEU A 211 14.94 6.95 14.92
N PHE A 212 14.97 6.07 15.92
CA PHE A 212 14.90 6.45 17.33
C PHE A 212 16.31 6.53 17.91
N ASP A 213 16.62 7.64 18.59
CA ASP A 213 17.91 7.82 19.26
C ASP A 213 17.81 8.84 20.41
N ALA A 214 18.76 8.80 21.34
CA ALA A 214 18.80 9.71 22.47
C ALA A 214 20.22 10.02 22.89
N ILE A 215 20.42 11.17 23.52
CA ILE A 215 21.72 11.58 24.05
C ILE A 215 22.03 10.79 25.33
N THR A 216 23.28 10.42 25.51
CA THR A 216 23.79 9.79 26.74
C THR A 216 25.20 10.26 27.05
N ALA A 217 25.52 10.35 28.34
CA ALA A 217 26.89 10.57 28.80
C ALA A 217 27.71 9.28 28.62
N VAL A 218 28.93 9.40 28.08
CA VAL A 218 29.88 8.28 27.92
C VAL A 218 31.12 8.43 28.77
N ASN A 219 31.41 9.64 29.20
CA ASN A 219 32.48 9.90 30.13
C ASN A 219 31.97 10.85 31.20
N SER A 220 32.13 10.44 32.45
CA SER A 220 31.82 11.27 33.60
C SER A 220 32.93 11.12 34.62
N ARG A 221 33.17 12.17 35.40
CA ARG A 221 34.07 12.12 36.55
C ARG A 221 33.34 12.60 37.80
N ILE A 222 33.66 11.95 38.92
CA ILE A 222 33.23 12.44 40.22
C ILE A 222 34.19 13.55 40.62
N VAL A 223 33.64 14.75 40.80
CA VAL A 223 34.34 15.88 41.36
C VAL A 223 33.90 16.03 42.81
N TRP A 224 34.90 16.03 43.70
CA TRP A 224 34.70 16.37 45.09
C TRP A 224 34.82 17.88 45.25
N ASN A 225 33.73 18.50 45.67
CA ASN A 225 33.80 19.81 46.31
C ASN A 225 34.54 19.62 47.64
N ASN A 226 35.80 20.08 47.70
CA ASN A 226 36.52 20.26 48.96
C ASN A 226 37.05 21.70 48.97
N ASN A 227 36.40 22.55 49.75
CA ASN A 227 36.76 23.97 49.85
C ASN A 227 37.88 24.24 50.89
N GLY A 228 38.43 23.19 51.51
CA GLY A 228 39.54 23.25 52.45
C GLY A 228 39.15 23.57 53.90
N THR A 229 37.87 23.51 54.26
CA THR A 229 37.39 23.87 55.60
C THR A 229 36.85 22.65 56.36
N PRO A 230 37.59 22.08 57.33
CA PRO A 230 37.14 20.87 58.03
C PRO A 230 35.79 21.08 58.75
N ASN A 231 34.81 20.21 58.44
CA ASN A 231 33.50 20.07 59.11
C ASN A 231 32.41 21.12 58.79
N ASP A 232 32.37 21.74 57.61
CA ASP A 232 31.18 22.47 57.17
C ASP A 232 30.19 21.53 56.45
N VAL A 233 28.88 21.72 56.64
CA VAL A 233 27.81 20.97 55.93
C VAL A 233 27.75 21.27 54.43
N SER A 234 28.50 22.28 53.96
CA SER A 234 28.76 22.49 52.52
C SER A 234 29.85 21.57 51.95
N ASP A 235 30.63 20.92 52.81
CA ASP A 235 31.67 19.97 52.48
C ASP A 235 31.01 18.60 52.26
N ASP A 236 31.45 17.85 51.26
CA ASP A 236 31.10 16.44 51.04
C ASP A 236 29.83 16.10 50.26
N TYR A 237 29.55 16.83 49.16
CA TYR A 237 28.67 16.30 48.12
C TYR A 237 29.45 15.93 46.85
N GLN A 238 29.23 14.72 46.37
CA GLN A 238 29.75 14.24 45.09
C GLN A 238 29.00 14.95 43.97
N MET A 239 29.73 15.65 43.12
CA MET A 239 29.20 16.13 41.85
C MET A 239 29.65 15.19 40.73
N VAL A 240 28.73 14.79 39.87
CA VAL A 240 29.07 14.07 38.64
C VAL A 240 29.21 15.10 37.53
N GLU A 241 30.43 15.28 37.04
CA GLU A 241 30.70 16.12 35.87
C GLU A 241 30.68 15.24 34.62
N ILE A 242 29.85 15.62 33.64
CA ILE A 242 29.81 14.97 32.33
C ILE A 242 30.93 15.54 31.47
N ILE A 243 31.87 14.69 31.07
CA ILE A 243 33.04 15.06 30.26
C ILE A 243 32.70 15.01 28.76
N SER A 244 31.90 14.03 28.34
CA SER A 244 31.45 13.93 26.96
C SER A 244 30.12 13.17 26.84
N MET A 245 29.36 13.58 25.82
CA MET A 245 28.09 12.97 25.42
C MET A 245 28.23 12.33 24.04
N THR A 246 27.39 11.34 23.77
CA THR A 246 27.18 10.73 22.46
C THR A 246 25.69 10.40 22.28
N THR A 247 25.34 9.74 21.19
CA THR A 247 24.00 9.18 21.00
C THR A 247 23.97 7.68 21.32
N LYS A 248 22.85 7.18 21.83
CA LYS A 248 22.68 5.77 22.21
C LYS A 248 22.78 4.84 21.00
N GLN A 249 22.36 5.28 19.81
CA GLN A 249 22.61 4.53 18.56
C GLN A 249 24.10 4.37 18.26
N THR A 250 24.92 5.39 18.55
CA THR A 250 26.36 5.34 18.29
C THR A 250 27.06 4.27 19.13
N LEU A 251 26.56 4.01 20.34
CA LEU A 251 27.13 3.03 21.27
C LEU A 251 26.92 1.58 20.85
N ARG A 252 25.93 1.29 20.00
CA ARG A 252 25.63 -0.07 19.51
C ARG A 252 25.65 -1.11 20.64
N GLU A 253 26.51 -2.12 20.57
CA GLU A 253 26.60 -3.20 21.55
C GLU A 253 27.15 -2.76 22.92
N GLU A 254 27.74 -1.57 23.04
CA GLU A 254 28.30 -1.07 24.29
C GLU A 254 27.22 -0.64 25.30
N MET A 255 25.99 -0.36 24.83
CA MET A 255 24.87 0.00 25.69
C MET A 255 23.87 -1.15 25.82
N ILE A 256 24.09 -2.01 26.81
CA ILE A 256 23.19 -3.12 27.14
C ILE A 256 22.23 -2.69 28.24
N LEU A 257 20.93 -2.91 28.02
CA LEU A 257 19.88 -2.63 29.00
C LEU A 257 19.77 -3.76 30.03
N ILE A 258 19.06 -3.51 31.13
CA ILE A 258 18.84 -4.50 32.22
C ILE A 258 18.17 -5.79 31.70
N SER A 259 17.41 -5.70 30.60
CA SER A 259 16.82 -6.85 29.90
C SER A 259 17.84 -7.73 29.18
N GLY A 260 19.12 -7.37 29.16
CA GLY A 260 20.19 -8.09 28.48
C GLY A 260 20.26 -7.84 26.97
N THR A 261 19.45 -6.93 26.44
CA THR A 261 19.44 -6.55 25.01
C THR A 261 20.09 -5.18 24.82
N ALA A 262 20.84 -5.03 23.73
CA ALA A 262 21.42 -3.74 23.38
C ALA A 262 20.33 -2.70 23.07
N TRP A 263 20.58 -1.44 23.42
CA TRP A 263 19.63 -0.35 23.28
C TRP A 263 19.15 -0.20 21.82
N PHE A 264 20.09 -0.19 20.87
CA PHE A 264 19.76 -0.03 19.44
C PHE A 264 18.86 -1.14 18.90
N VAL A 265 19.01 -2.39 19.39
CA VAL A 265 18.18 -3.51 18.97
C VAL A 265 16.73 -3.30 19.36
N GLN A 266 16.48 -2.72 20.54
CA GLN A 266 15.13 -2.38 20.95
C GLN A 266 14.58 -1.18 20.17
N ALA A 267 15.41 -0.18 19.85
CA ALA A 267 15.02 0.94 18.99
C ALA A 267 14.65 0.45 17.57
N ASP A 268 15.39 -0.51 17.02
CA ASP A 268 15.11 -1.13 15.72
C ASP A 268 13.79 -1.92 15.72
N LYS A 269 13.42 -2.52 16.86
CA LYS A 269 12.10 -3.14 17.04
C LYS A 269 10.98 -2.10 17.03
N MET A 270 11.16 -0.96 17.68
CA MET A 270 10.19 0.13 17.62
C MET A 270 10.06 0.66 16.20
N ARG A 271 11.18 0.88 15.49
CA ARG A 271 11.20 1.25 14.08
C ARG A 271 10.35 0.28 13.23
N ALA A 272 10.60 -1.02 13.36
CA ALA A 272 9.85 -2.03 12.61
C ALA A 272 8.36 -1.99 12.94
N ALA A 273 8.00 -1.80 14.21
CA ALA A 273 6.60 -1.72 14.63
C ALA A 273 5.89 -0.46 14.09
N ILE A 274 6.57 0.69 14.03
CA ILE A 274 6.00 1.90 13.42
C ILE A 274 5.83 1.71 11.90
N ILE A 275 6.79 1.08 11.22
CA ILE A 275 6.66 0.80 9.78
C ILE A 275 5.49 -0.16 9.52
N ASP A 276 5.30 -1.17 10.35
CA ASP A 276 4.15 -2.08 10.26
C ASP A 276 2.82 -1.36 10.49
N LYS A 277 2.77 -0.42 11.44
CA LYS A 277 1.52 0.28 11.82
C LYS A 277 1.26 1.56 11.05
N GLN A 278 2.28 2.10 10.38
CA GLN A 278 2.28 3.40 9.70
C GLN A 278 1.94 4.59 10.63
N THR A 279 2.03 4.39 11.95
CA THR A 279 1.79 5.40 12.98
C THR A 279 2.27 4.87 14.34
N TRP A 280 2.19 5.71 15.37
CA TRP A 280 2.24 5.27 16.76
C TRP A 280 0.88 4.65 17.16
N ASP A 281 0.83 3.33 17.35
CA ASP A 281 -0.42 2.60 17.50
C ASP A 281 -1.17 3.00 18.79
N GLN A 282 -2.41 3.47 18.64
CA GLN A 282 -3.28 3.85 19.75
C GLN A 282 -3.65 2.68 20.69
N ASN A 283 -3.48 1.44 20.22
CA ASN A 283 -3.74 0.24 21.01
C ASN A 283 -2.53 -0.17 21.86
N TRP A 284 -1.37 0.46 21.68
CA TRP A 284 -0.26 0.25 22.60
C TRP A 284 -0.61 0.81 23.97
N GLN A 285 -0.44 -0.01 24.99
CA GLN A 285 -0.68 0.32 26.38
C GLN A 285 0.62 0.57 27.11
N TYR A 286 0.51 1.36 28.18
CA TYR A 286 1.64 1.80 28.97
C TYR A 286 1.36 1.63 30.45
N PHE A 287 2.40 1.29 31.19
CA PHE A 287 2.43 1.49 32.63
C PHE A 287 3.48 2.54 32.98
N GLU A 288 3.21 3.32 34.03
CA GLU A 288 4.16 4.29 34.56
C GLU A 288 4.96 3.66 35.69
N SER A 289 6.29 3.82 35.65
CA SER A 289 7.17 3.44 36.74
C SER A 289 8.27 4.48 36.88
N THR A 290 8.48 4.98 38.10
CA THR A 290 9.53 5.98 38.40
C THR A 290 9.48 7.24 37.51
N GLY A 291 8.30 7.64 37.05
CA GLY A 291 8.11 8.81 36.17
C GLY A 291 8.41 8.55 34.70
N HIS A 292 8.52 7.29 34.28
CA HIS A 292 8.74 6.88 32.89
C HIS A 292 7.62 5.94 32.41
N GLU A 293 7.26 6.04 31.13
CA GLU A 293 6.27 5.17 30.49
C GLU A 293 6.98 3.98 29.84
N TYR A 294 6.46 2.78 30.07
CA TYR A 294 6.96 1.55 29.46
C TYR A 294 5.78 0.80 28.84
N PHE A 295 6.03 0.04 27.76
CA PHE A 295 4.99 -0.82 27.19
C PHE A 295 4.48 -1.83 28.21
N ASP A 296 3.15 -1.94 28.31
CA ASP A 296 2.49 -2.94 29.13
C ASP A 296 2.28 -4.22 28.31
N PHE A 297 2.67 -5.36 28.87
CA PHE A 297 2.55 -6.69 28.26
C PHE A 297 1.72 -7.63 29.14
N THR A 298 0.91 -7.09 30.06
CA THR A 298 0.11 -7.89 30.99
C THR A 298 -1.12 -8.52 30.35
N ASP A 299 -1.62 -8.01 29.22
CA ASP A 299 -2.64 -8.69 28.43
C ASP A 299 -2.01 -9.86 27.65
N SER A 300 -2.51 -11.07 27.90
CA SER A 300 -2.05 -12.29 27.24
C SER A 300 -2.78 -12.60 25.92
N ILE A 301 -3.80 -11.80 25.56
CA ILE A 301 -4.70 -12.03 24.43
C ILE A 301 -4.41 -11.02 23.30
N THR A 302 -4.12 -9.77 23.62
CA THR A 302 -3.65 -8.75 22.66
C THR A 302 -2.24 -8.30 22.99
N ILE A 303 -1.36 -8.20 21.98
CA ILE A 303 -0.02 -7.66 22.18
C ILE A 303 -0.16 -6.14 22.27
N ASP A 304 -0.19 -5.64 23.50
CA ASP A 304 -0.48 -4.24 23.81
C ASP A 304 0.79 -3.36 23.84
N GLY A 305 1.79 -3.70 23.01
CA GLY A 305 3.04 -2.94 22.94
C GLY A 305 4.05 -3.55 21.96
N VAL A 306 5.26 -2.99 21.89
CA VAL A 306 6.30 -3.52 20.99
C VAL A 306 7.10 -4.64 21.67
N ALA A 307 6.85 -5.89 21.26
CA ALA A 307 7.42 -7.07 21.90
C ALA A 307 8.96 -7.01 22.07
N GLY A 308 9.41 -7.11 23.32
CA GLY A 308 10.83 -7.11 23.68
C GLY A 308 11.50 -5.73 23.64
N VAL A 309 10.72 -4.66 23.67
CA VAL A 309 11.15 -3.30 24.04
C VAL A 309 10.86 -3.10 25.52
N THR A 310 11.89 -2.75 26.28
CA THR A 310 11.85 -2.56 27.74
C THR A 310 12.39 -1.20 28.17
N MET A 311 12.82 -0.38 27.22
CA MET A 311 13.23 1.00 27.50
C MET A 311 12.00 1.90 27.72
N ALA A 312 12.22 3.01 28.41
CA ALA A 312 11.22 4.07 28.55
C ALA A 312 10.88 4.67 27.17
N VAL A 313 9.60 4.92 26.90
CA VAL A 313 9.11 5.27 25.56
C VAL A 313 8.47 6.65 25.46
N GLU A 314 8.18 7.32 26.57
CA GLU A 314 7.49 8.62 26.60
C GLU A 314 8.21 9.66 25.74
N GLY A 315 9.54 9.75 25.88
CA GLY A 315 10.36 10.69 25.11
C GLY A 315 10.32 10.39 23.61
N PHE A 316 10.23 9.11 23.22
CA PHE A 316 10.12 8.70 21.82
C PHE A 316 8.74 8.92 21.24
N ARG A 317 7.70 8.67 22.03
CA ARG A 317 6.32 8.93 21.62
C ARG A 317 6.13 10.40 21.29
N MET A 318 6.49 11.28 22.22
CA MET A 318 6.36 12.73 22.04
C MET A 318 7.14 13.25 20.84
N THR A 319 8.38 12.78 20.65
CA THR A 319 9.22 13.22 19.54
C THR A 319 8.77 12.64 18.19
N PHE A 320 8.26 11.42 18.17
CA PHE A 320 7.63 10.86 16.98
C PHE A 320 6.35 11.63 16.60
N GLU A 321 5.47 11.88 17.57
CA GLU A 321 4.25 12.68 17.37
C GLU A 321 4.57 14.08 16.83
N GLU A 322 5.62 14.73 17.36
CA GLU A 322 6.10 16.02 16.85
C GLU A 322 6.61 15.93 15.39
N ALA A 323 7.34 14.86 15.04
CA ALA A 323 7.81 14.64 13.68
C ALA A 323 6.63 14.41 12.71
N ILE A 324 5.67 13.56 13.08
CA ILE A 324 4.49 13.25 12.28
C ILE A 324 3.57 14.44 12.12
N ALA A 325 3.39 15.28 13.15
CA ALA A 325 2.59 16.49 13.05
C ALA A 325 3.09 17.43 11.94
N LYS A 326 4.39 17.46 11.67
CA LYS A 326 4.99 18.24 10.58
C LYS A 326 4.75 17.62 9.20
N ALA A 327 4.43 16.33 9.14
CA ALA A 327 4.17 15.59 7.91
C ALA A 327 2.70 15.63 7.48
N ILE A 328 1.80 16.14 8.30
CA ILE A 328 0.38 16.27 7.98
C ILE A 328 0.16 17.68 7.38
N LEU A 329 -0.56 17.76 6.25
CA LEU A 329 -1.01 19.04 5.69
C LEU A 329 -2.08 19.64 6.61
N ASP A 330 -1.86 20.87 7.07
CA ASP A 330 -2.91 21.72 7.67
C ASP A 330 -4.03 22.07 6.68
#